data_AF-A0A2V8LRA4-F1
#
_entry.id   AF-A0A2V8LRA4-F1
#
_cell.length_a   1.000
_cell.length_b   1.000
_cell.length_c   1.000
_cell.angle_alpha   90.00
_cell.angle_beta   90.00
_cell.angle_gamma   90.00
#
_symmetry.space_group_name_H-M   'P 1'
#
loop_
_entity.id
_entity.type
_entity.pdbx_description
1 polymer ?
#
loop_
_entity_poly.entity_id
_entity_poly.type
_entity_poly.pdbx_seq_one_letter_code
_entity_poly.pdbx_strand_id
1 'polypeptide(L)'
;MNNRKFFRGFTMIEMVVVLAVIAILAAILTPIITSYVERARLNAASSDLNHIAAATIQFNTDTKVWPIYIGAYTSLNGPVDDLKSTPGNEAIAGAGFAGFTASSSGSLEAALNQNSMGLATTGKNHWKGAYLELGADPWGTKYYLTSKHLEPGSTSAAYVISAGPNQTLETVFNQPQGGSMVVAGDDIVVRIK
;
A
#
# COMPACT_ATOMS: atom_id res chain seq x y z
N MET A 1 63.34 23.75 -30.31
CA MET A 1 62.19 23.73 -31.24
C MET A 1 60.92 23.58 -30.39
N ASN A 2 60.21 24.67 -30.11
CA ASN A 2 59.00 24.63 -29.28
C ASN A 2 57.76 24.54 -30.16
N ASN A 3 57.24 23.32 -30.32
CA ASN A 3 55.94 23.07 -30.95
C ASN A 3 54.82 23.60 -30.03
N ARG A 4 54.40 24.84 -30.25
CA ARG A 4 53.15 25.35 -29.67
C ARG A 4 51.99 24.64 -30.36
N LYS A 5 51.40 23.65 -29.68
CA LYS A 5 50.13 23.04 -30.09
C LYS A 5 49.07 24.14 -30.06
N PHE A 6 48.54 24.51 -31.22
CA PHE A 6 47.37 25.38 -31.33
C PHE A 6 46.18 24.62 -30.72
N PHE A 7 45.73 25.04 -29.55
CA PHE A 7 44.43 24.62 -29.03
C PHE A 7 43.37 25.24 -29.93
N ARG A 8 42.73 24.41 -30.77
CA ARG A 8 41.54 24.82 -31.51
C ARG A 8 40.42 25.08 -30.50
N GLY A 9 39.98 26.34 -30.41
CA GLY A 9 38.81 26.73 -29.62
C GLY A 9 37.52 26.29 -30.32
N PHE A 10 36.51 25.97 -29.52
CA PHE A 10 35.18 25.61 -29.98
C PHE A 10 34.45 26.85 -30.55
N THR A 11 33.74 26.72 -31.67
CA THR A 11 32.95 27.82 -32.23
C THR A 11 31.57 27.90 -31.57
N MET A 12 31.00 29.10 -31.53
CA MET A 12 29.64 29.32 -31.00
C MET A 12 28.60 28.48 -31.74
N ILE A 13 28.75 28.31 -33.06
CA ILE A 13 27.80 27.56 -33.88
C ILE A 13 27.80 26.06 -33.56
N GLU A 14 28.96 25.48 -33.27
CA GLU A 14 29.06 24.06 -32.89
C GLU A 14 28.34 23.81 -31.55
N MET A 15 28.45 24.73 -30.59
CA MET A 15 27.71 24.64 -29.33
C MET A 15 26.20 24.81 -29.51
N VAL A 16 25.76 25.72 -30.39
CA VAL A 16 24.33 25.96 -30.66
C VAL A 16 23.67 24.72 -31.27
N VAL A 17 24.30 24.07 -32.25
CA VAL A 17 23.75 22.85 -32.88
C VAL A 17 23.68 21.71 -31.87
N VAL A 18 24.71 21.53 -31.04
CA VAL A 18 24.72 20.49 -30.00
C VAL A 18 23.59 20.69 -28.99
N LEU A 19 23.41 21.91 -28.49
CA LEU A 19 22.32 22.22 -27.57
C LEU A 19 20.94 22.06 -28.22
N ALA A 20 20.80 22.39 -29.51
CA ALA A 20 19.56 22.17 -30.25
C ALA A 20 19.19 20.67 -30.33
N VAL A 21 20.17 19.80 -30.62
CA VAL A 21 19.94 18.35 -30.65
C VAL A 21 19.60 17.82 -29.25
N ILE A 22 20.32 18.24 -28.20
CA ILE A 22 20.03 17.84 -26.81
C ILE A 22 18.62 18.26 -26.41
N ALA A 23 18.19 19.48 -26.76
CA ALA A 23 16.84 19.97 -26.47
C ALA A 23 15.76 19.12 -27.14
N ILE A 24 15.94 18.74 -28.41
CA ILE A 24 15.01 17.86 -29.13
C ILE A 24 14.92 16.48 -28.46
N LEU A 25 16.07 15.89 -28.12
CA LEU A 25 16.11 14.59 -27.46
C LEU A 25 15.45 14.63 -26.07
N ALA A 26 15.74 15.66 -25.27
CA ALA A 26 15.15 15.84 -23.95
C ALA A 26 13.62 16.06 -24.03
N ALA A 27 13.15 16.81 -25.03
CA ALA A 27 11.73 17.08 -25.23
C ALA A 27 10.93 15.79 -25.51
N ILE A 28 11.48 14.87 -26.31
CA ILE A 28 10.83 13.57 -26.60
C ILE A 28 10.93 12.61 -25.40
N LEU A 29 12.05 12.64 -24.69
CA LEU A 29 12.32 11.70 -23.61
C LEU A 29 11.47 11.95 -22.36
N THR A 30 11.21 13.21 -22.03
CA THR A 30 10.48 13.61 -20.81
C THR A 30 9.11 12.94 -20.65
N PRO A 31 8.16 13.02 -21.63
CA PRO A 31 6.84 12.39 -21.48
C PRO A 31 6.89 10.86 -21.47
N ILE A 32 7.91 10.26 -22.09
CA ILE A 32 8.09 8.81 -22.09
C ILE A 32 8.45 8.34 -20.68
N ILE A 33 9.46 8.96 -20.07
CA ILE A 33 9.92 8.59 -18.72
C ILE A 33 8.80 8.76 -17.70
N THR A 34 8.05 9.86 -17.71
CA THR A 34 6.96 10.08 -16.75
C THR A 34 5.92 8.96 -16.82
N SER A 35 5.52 8.55 -18.02
CA SER A 35 4.58 7.43 -18.20
C SER A 35 5.11 6.09 -17.69
N TYR A 36 6.42 5.84 -17.84
CA TYR A 36 7.05 4.62 -17.34
C TYR A 36 7.14 4.60 -15.82
N VAL A 37 7.48 5.73 -15.22
CA VAL A 37 7.52 5.88 -13.76
C VAL A 37 6.13 5.66 -13.17
N GLU A 38 5.08 6.25 -13.75
CA GLU A 38 3.71 6.02 -13.26
C GLU A 38 3.28 4.55 -13.36
N ARG A 39 3.57 3.87 -14.49
CA ARG A 39 3.30 2.43 -14.60
C ARG A 39 4.07 1.61 -13.55
N ALA A 40 5.32 1.97 -13.29
CA ALA A 40 6.13 1.30 -12.26
C ALA A 40 5.54 1.51 -10.85
N ARG A 41 5.05 2.71 -10.56
CA ARG A 41 4.35 3.02 -9.29
C ARG A 41 3.08 2.19 -9.14
N LEU A 42 2.21 2.14 -10.16
CA LEU A 42 1.00 1.32 -10.14
C LEU A 42 1.30 -0.17 -9.88
N ASN A 43 2.34 -0.70 -10.53
CA ASN A 43 2.76 -2.09 -10.35
C ASN A 43 3.33 -2.36 -8.95
N ALA A 44 4.14 -1.44 -8.42
CA ALA A 44 4.67 -1.53 -7.06
C ALA A 44 3.52 -1.53 -6.03
N ALA A 45 2.60 -0.56 -6.13
CA ALA A 45 1.44 -0.48 -5.25
C ALA A 45 0.60 -1.76 -5.30
N SER A 46 0.34 -2.30 -6.50
CA SER A 46 -0.38 -3.56 -6.66
C SER A 46 0.35 -4.75 -6.01
N SER A 47 1.68 -4.81 -6.13
CA SER A 47 2.48 -5.85 -5.48
C SER A 47 2.40 -5.76 -3.96
N ASP A 48 2.52 -4.54 -3.42
CA ASP A 48 2.47 -4.29 -1.98
C ASP A 48 1.09 -4.64 -1.40
N LEU A 49 0.01 -4.31 -2.10
CA LEU A 49 -1.35 -4.71 -1.73
C LEU A 49 -1.52 -6.23 -1.64
N ASN A 50 -0.93 -6.98 -2.58
CA ASN A 50 -0.93 -8.46 -2.54
C ASN A 50 -0.13 -9.00 -1.36
N HIS A 51 1.03 -8.40 -1.04
CA HIS A 51 1.81 -8.77 0.14
C HIS A 51 1.05 -8.50 1.44
N ILE A 52 0.34 -7.38 1.53
CA ILE A 52 -0.52 -7.05 2.67
C ILE A 52 -1.66 -8.07 2.82
N ALA A 53 -2.33 -8.41 1.71
CA ALA A 53 -3.38 -9.41 1.71
C ALA A 53 -2.87 -10.76 2.23
N ALA A 54 -1.75 -11.23 1.70
CA ALA A 54 -1.13 -12.50 2.10
C ALA A 54 -0.68 -12.49 3.57
N ALA A 55 -0.02 -11.42 4.03
CA ALA A 55 0.41 -11.28 5.41
C ALA A 55 -0.78 -11.25 6.39
N THR A 56 -1.87 -10.59 6.01
CA THR A 56 -3.10 -10.55 6.81
C THR A 56 -3.74 -11.95 6.96
N ILE A 57 -3.78 -12.73 5.87
CA ILE A 57 -4.26 -14.12 5.90
C ILE A 57 -3.32 -15.00 6.74
N GLN A 58 -2.02 -14.83 6.60
CA GLN A 58 -1.01 -15.59 7.35
C GLN A 58 -1.11 -15.30 8.85
N PHE A 59 -1.24 -14.02 9.23
CA PHE A 59 -1.47 -13.60 10.60
C PHE A 59 -2.72 -14.25 11.19
N ASN A 60 -3.84 -14.27 10.46
CA ASN A 60 -5.05 -14.97 10.90
C ASN A 60 -4.85 -16.48 11.00
N THR A 61 -4.09 -17.08 10.08
CA THR A 61 -3.81 -18.52 10.11
C THR A 61 -3.05 -18.93 11.37
N ASP A 62 -2.09 -18.12 11.79
CA ASP A 62 -1.24 -18.37 12.96
C ASP A 62 -1.90 -18.01 14.29
N THR A 63 -2.59 -16.87 14.35
CA THR A 63 -3.13 -16.31 15.60
C THR A 63 -4.61 -16.60 15.81
N LYS A 64 -5.33 -16.99 14.73
CA LYS A 64 -6.80 -17.09 14.66
C LYS A 64 -7.54 -15.77 14.90
N VAL A 65 -6.80 -14.65 14.84
CA VAL A 65 -7.31 -13.30 15.04
C VAL A 65 -7.11 -12.50 13.76
N TRP A 66 -8.04 -11.63 13.42
CA TRP A 66 -7.84 -10.66 12.35
C TRP A 66 -7.21 -9.39 12.91
N PRO A 67 -6.36 -8.66 12.16
CA PRO A 67 -5.88 -7.37 12.63
C PRO A 67 -7.08 -6.41 12.79
N ILE A 68 -7.31 -5.95 14.03
CA ILE A 68 -8.39 -5.03 14.41
C ILE A 68 -7.78 -3.65 14.64
N TYR A 69 -8.49 -2.61 14.21
CA TYR A 69 -8.21 -1.24 14.58
C TYR A 69 -9.47 -0.51 15.06
N ILE A 70 -9.34 0.32 16.10
CA ILE A 70 -10.48 0.89 16.84
C ILE A 70 -10.85 2.33 16.45
N GLY A 71 -9.99 3.08 15.75
CA GLY A 71 -10.38 4.37 15.17
C GLY A 71 -11.12 4.19 13.85
N ALA A 72 -12.31 3.60 13.90
CA ALA A 72 -13.07 3.21 12.71
C ALA A 72 -13.28 4.38 11.74
N TYR A 73 -12.65 4.33 10.56
CA TYR A 73 -13.22 5.02 9.40
C TYR A 73 -14.41 4.18 8.94
N THR A 74 -15.61 4.71 9.14
CA THR A 74 -16.85 4.13 8.62
C THR A 74 -17.16 4.60 7.19
N SER A 75 -16.27 5.43 6.63
CA SER A 75 -16.36 6.01 5.29
C SER A 75 -14.95 6.16 4.70
N LEU A 76 -14.67 5.50 3.57
CA LEU A 76 -13.46 5.67 2.77
C LEU A 76 -13.61 6.83 1.77
N ASN A 77 -14.32 7.90 2.13
CA ASN A 77 -14.59 9.00 1.21
C ASN A 77 -13.92 10.26 1.75
N GLY A 78 -12.69 10.52 1.32
CA GLY A 78 -11.88 11.64 1.81
C GLY A 78 -10.36 11.45 1.68
N PRO A 79 -9.58 12.49 2.03
CA PRO A 79 -8.12 12.45 2.03
C PRO A 79 -7.55 11.45 3.03
N VAL A 80 -6.46 10.80 2.64
CA VAL A 80 -5.74 9.78 3.41
C VAL A 80 -4.78 10.44 4.40
N ASP A 81 -5.22 10.62 5.65
CA ASP A 81 -4.38 11.25 6.68
C ASP A 81 -3.74 10.25 7.68
N ASP A 82 -4.29 9.04 7.87
CA ASP A 82 -3.72 8.09 8.83
C ASP A 82 -4.22 6.63 8.68
N LEU A 83 -3.41 5.69 9.17
CA LEU A 83 -3.65 4.24 9.14
C LEU A 83 -4.93 3.87 9.88
N LYS A 84 -5.93 3.31 9.19
CA LYS A 84 -7.05 2.69 9.89
C LYS A 84 -7.41 1.37 9.22
N SER A 85 -7.18 0.29 9.94
CA SER A 85 -7.90 -0.96 9.72
C SER A 85 -9.33 -0.77 10.26
N THR A 86 -10.27 -1.64 9.91
CA THR A 86 -11.62 -1.62 10.46
C THR A 86 -11.83 -2.73 11.49
N PRO A 87 -12.86 -2.67 12.35
CA PRO A 87 -12.96 -3.60 13.47
C PRO A 87 -13.21 -5.03 13.00
N GLY A 88 -12.26 -5.96 13.14
CA GLY A 88 -12.57 -7.40 13.07
C GLY A 88 -13.25 -7.83 14.38
N ASN A 89 -14.28 -8.68 14.32
CA ASN A 89 -14.88 -9.25 15.52
C ASN A 89 -14.15 -10.54 15.96
N GLU A 90 -14.25 -10.83 17.25
CA GLU A 90 -13.58 -11.88 18.04
C GLU A 90 -13.39 -13.23 17.34
N ALA A 91 -12.35 -13.97 17.76
CA ALA A 91 -12.12 -15.35 17.33
C ALA A 91 -13.41 -16.18 17.44
N ILE A 92 -13.63 -17.06 16.46
CA ILE A 92 -14.76 -17.99 16.40
C ILE A 92 -14.95 -18.65 17.77
N ALA A 93 -16.17 -18.60 18.33
CA ALA A 93 -16.51 -19.24 19.58
C ALA A 93 -16.00 -20.70 19.61
N GLY A 94 -15.08 -21.00 20.53
CA GLY A 94 -14.41 -22.31 20.65
C GLY A 94 -12.91 -22.31 20.32
N ALA A 95 -12.37 -21.25 19.72
CA ALA A 95 -10.94 -20.95 19.79
C ALA A 95 -10.66 -20.27 21.14
N GLY A 96 -9.71 -20.77 21.92
CA GLY A 96 -9.42 -20.37 23.31
C GLY A 96 -8.87 -18.94 23.52
N PHE A 97 -9.39 -17.95 22.80
CA PHE A 97 -9.12 -16.53 23.00
C PHE A 97 -10.45 -15.82 23.19
N ALA A 98 -10.93 -15.82 24.43
CA ALA A 98 -12.02 -14.98 24.86
C ALA A 98 -11.46 -13.62 25.24
N GLY A 99 -11.85 -12.56 24.51
CA GLY A 99 -11.72 -11.19 24.96
C GLY A 99 -10.39 -10.54 24.62
N PHE A 100 -10.17 -10.26 23.33
CA PHE A 100 -9.25 -9.17 22.98
C PHE A 100 -10.06 -7.90 22.68
N THR A 101 -10.40 -7.16 23.74
CA THR A 101 -10.79 -5.76 23.61
C THR A 101 -9.53 -4.97 23.30
N ALA A 102 -9.31 -4.66 22.02
CA ALA A 102 -8.21 -3.78 21.64
C ALA A 102 -8.33 -2.48 22.46
N SER A 103 -7.25 -2.10 23.14
CA SER A 103 -7.21 -0.91 24.01
C SER A 103 -6.16 0.10 23.54
N SER A 104 -5.52 -0.15 22.41
CA SER A 104 -4.51 0.74 21.82
C SER A 104 -4.73 0.93 20.33
N SER A 105 -4.91 2.19 19.92
CA SER A 105 -4.85 2.64 18.53
C SER A 105 -3.49 2.27 17.91
N GLY A 106 -3.43 1.45 16.86
CA GLY A 106 -2.17 1.06 16.21
C GLY A 106 -2.25 0.92 14.68
N SER A 107 -1.18 1.25 13.96
CA SER A 107 -1.08 1.00 12.52
C SER A 107 -1.27 -0.49 12.17
N LEU A 108 -1.64 -0.82 10.92
CA LEU A 108 -1.55 -2.20 10.42
C LEU A 108 -0.16 -2.80 10.67
N GLU A 109 0.86 -1.98 10.48
CA GLU A 109 2.26 -2.29 10.82
C GLU A 109 2.46 -2.58 12.32
N ALA A 110 1.84 -1.82 13.22
CA ALA A 110 1.90 -2.11 14.65
C ALA A 110 1.16 -3.41 15.02
N ALA A 111 0.06 -3.74 14.32
CA ALA A 111 -0.67 -4.97 14.53
C ALA A 111 0.12 -6.20 14.02
N LEU A 112 0.70 -6.11 12.83
CA LEU A 112 1.42 -7.20 12.18
C LEU A 112 2.85 -7.36 12.70
N ASN A 113 3.60 -6.27 12.90
CA ASN A 113 5.05 -6.33 13.17
C ASN A 113 5.43 -6.09 14.62
N GLN A 114 4.60 -5.40 15.41
CA GLN A 114 4.97 -4.98 16.76
C GLN A 114 4.22 -5.74 17.87
N ASN A 115 3.44 -6.77 17.51
CA ASN A 115 2.55 -7.49 18.42
C ASN A 115 1.78 -6.54 19.37
N SER A 116 1.31 -5.41 18.85
CA SER A 116 0.60 -4.41 19.65
C SER A 116 -0.70 -4.94 20.27
N MET A 117 -1.19 -6.08 19.75
CA MET A 117 -2.35 -6.81 20.28
C MET A 117 -2.02 -7.73 21.46
N GLY A 118 -0.75 -7.78 21.92
CA GLY A 118 -0.36 -8.59 23.08
C GLY A 118 -0.64 -10.09 22.91
N LEU A 119 -0.58 -10.58 21.67
CA LEU A 119 -0.86 -11.99 21.36
C LEU A 119 0.21 -12.89 21.96
N ALA A 120 -0.18 -14.10 22.32
CA ALA A 120 0.76 -15.10 22.81
C ALA A 120 1.92 -15.30 21.81
N THR A 121 3.14 -15.46 22.31
CA THR A 121 4.34 -15.69 21.50
C THR A 121 4.80 -17.15 21.51
N THR A 122 4.10 -18.00 22.27
CA THR A 122 4.36 -19.44 22.41
C THR A 122 3.06 -20.22 22.44
N GLY A 123 3.02 -21.43 21.88
CA GLY A 123 1.84 -22.29 21.86
C GLY A 123 1.46 -22.74 20.45
N LYS A 124 0.27 -23.31 20.26
CA LYS A 124 -0.20 -23.74 18.92
C LYS A 124 -0.69 -22.59 18.04
N ASN A 125 -1.33 -21.60 18.67
CA ASN A 125 -1.86 -20.41 18.01
C ASN A 125 -1.20 -19.19 18.65
N HIS A 126 -0.17 -18.65 18.00
CA HIS A 126 0.68 -17.61 18.59
C HIS A 126 1.24 -16.71 17.49
N TRP A 127 1.57 -15.47 17.84
CA TRP A 127 2.28 -14.55 16.98
C TRP A 127 3.71 -15.06 16.76
N LYS A 128 4.12 -15.17 15.50
CA LYS A 128 5.41 -15.78 15.10
C LYS A 128 6.52 -14.78 14.77
N GLY A 129 6.26 -13.48 14.93
CA GLY A 129 7.19 -12.41 14.58
C GLY A 129 6.60 -11.42 13.59
N ALA A 130 7.42 -10.52 13.07
CA ALA A 130 6.97 -9.54 12.09
C ALA A 130 6.54 -10.23 10.79
N TYR A 131 5.34 -9.89 10.32
CA TYR A 131 4.73 -10.50 9.14
C TYR A 131 4.99 -9.70 7.87
N LEU A 132 5.25 -8.39 7.96
CA LEU A 132 5.27 -7.53 6.77
C LEU A 132 5.95 -6.18 7.01
N GLU A 133 7.19 -6.00 6.55
CA GLU A 133 7.83 -4.68 6.54
C GLU A 133 7.47 -3.94 5.25
N LEU A 134 6.54 -2.98 5.32
CA LEU A 134 6.12 -2.15 4.18
C LEU A 134 6.13 -0.67 4.54
N GLY A 135 6.64 0.14 3.62
CA GLY A 135 6.64 1.59 3.72
C GLY A 135 5.32 2.22 3.27
N ALA A 136 5.37 3.53 3.01
CA ALA A 136 4.30 4.22 2.30
C ALA A 136 4.19 3.71 0.86
N ASP A 137 3.02 3.91 0.27
CA ASP A 137 2.79 3.68 -1.15
C ASP A 137 3.68 4.60 -2.01
N PRO A 138 3.75 4.37 -3.34
CA PRO A 138 4.62 5.13 -4.22
C PRO A 138 4.33 6.63 -4.30
N TRP A 139 3.17 7.08 -3.79
CA TRP A 139 2.75 8.48 -3.72
C TRP A 139 2.83 9.05 -2.29
N GLY A 140 3.36 8.28 -1.33
CA GLY A 140 3.61 8.71 0.04
C GLY A 140 2.44 8.53 1.00
N THR A 141 1.33 7.96 0.55
CA THR A 141 0.17 7.63 1.39
C THR A 141 0.29 6.22 1.96
N LYS A 142 -0.52 5.85 2.95
CA LYS A 142 -0.48 4.50 3.54
C LYS A 142 -1.63 3.64 3.01
N TYR A 143 -1.41 2.34 3.01
CA TYR A 143 -2.43 1.36 2.61
C TYR A 143 -3.53 1.21 3.67
N TYR A 144 -4.74 0.95 3.21
CA TYR A 144 -5.91 0.69 4.04
C TYR A 144 -6.40 -0.73 3.91
N LEU A 145 -6.93 -1.28 5.01
CA LEU A 145 -7.47 -2.63 5.10
C LEU A 145 -8.90 -2.60 5.63
N THR A 146 -9.85 -3.15 4.89
CA THR A 146 -11.24 -3.28 5.32
C THR A 146 -11.47 -4.51 6.22
N SER A 147 -10.71 -4.61 7.32
CA SER A 147 -10.76 -5.73 8.28
C SER A 147 -12.09 -5.99 8.99
N LYS A 148 -13.06 -5.06 8.97
CA LYS A 148 -14.45 -5.33 9.38
C LYS A 148 -15.09 -6.43 8.57
N HIS A 149 -14.79 -6.49 7.28
CA HIS A 149 -15.39 -7.46 6.38
C HIS A 149 -14.64 -8.81 6.37
N LEU A 150 -13.52 -8.93 7.12
CA LEU A 150 -12.81 -10.19 7.29
C LEU A 150 -13.55 -11.16 8.22
N GLU A 151 -14.50 -10.65 9.02
CA GLU A 151 -15.27 -11.46 9.96
C GLU A 151 -16.01 -12.63 9.28
N PRO A 152 -16.12 -13.79 9.95
CA PRO A 152 -17.00 -14.86 9.49
C PRO A 152 -18.46 -14.36 9.45
N GLY A 153 -19.09 -14.41 8.28
CA GLY A 153 -20.48 -13.98 8.10
C GLY A 153 -20.69 -12.56 7.56
N SER A 154 -19.62 -11.76 7.35
CA SER A 154 -19.75 -10.50 6.60
C SER A 154 -20.27 -10.76 5.19
N THR A 155 -21.24 -9.97 4.76
CA THR A 155 -21.83 -9.98 3.40
C THR A 155 -21.09 -9.06 2.42
N SER A 156 -20.08 -8.34 2.90
CA SER A 156 -19.24 -7.45 2.12
C SER A 156 -17.84 -8.02 1.91
N ALA A 157 -17.19 -7.58 0.83
CA ALA A 157 -15.83 -7.99 0.48
C ALA A 157 -14.81 -7.37 1.45
N ALA A 158 -13.78 -8.15 1.79
CA ALA A 158 -12.60 -7.63 2.45
C ALA A 158 -11.49 -7.39 1.44
N TYR A 159 -10.86 -6.22 1.50
CA TYR A 159 -9.85 -5.81 0.53
C TYR A 159 -8.84 -4.85 1.16
N VAL A 160 -7.70 -4.75 0.49
CA VAL A 160 -6.67 -3.74 0.74
C VAL A 160 -6.77 -2.71 -0.37
N ILE A 161 -6.61 -1.43 -0.02
CA ILE A 161 -6.71 -0.30 -0.96
C ILE A 161 -5.57 0.70 -0.76
N SER A 162 -5.05 1.22 -1.87
CA SER A 162 -4.22 2.43 -1.93
C SER A 162 -5.01 3.52 -2.64
N ALA A 163 -4.89 4.76 -2.16
CA ALA A 163 -5.58 5.91 -2.74
C ALA A 163 -4.98 6.37 -4.07
N GLY A 164 -3.82 5.82 -4.46
CA GLY A 164 -3.22 6.18 -5.73
C GLY A 164 -2.68 7.63 -5.78
N PRO A 165 -2.42 8.13 -7.00
CA PRO A 165 -1.85 9.45 -7.24
C PRO A 165 -2.57 10.65 -6.61
N ASN A 166 -3.91 10.62 -6.52
CA ASN A 166 -4.70 11.74 -6.00
C ASN A 166 -4.72 11.82 -4.46
N GLN A 167 -4.26 10.77 -3.77
CA GLN A 167 -4.25 10.62 -2.31
C GLN A 167 -5.64 10.71 -1.65
N THR A 168 -6.70 10.49 -2.41
CA THR A 168 -8.09 10.54 -1.94
C THR A 168 -8.79 9.24 -2.27
N LEU A 169 -9.32 8.57 -1.25
CA LEU A 169 -10.11 7.37 -1.46
C LEU A 169 -11.51 7.76 -1.97
N GLU A 170 -11.91 7.14 -3.08
CA GLU A 170 -13.23 7.37 -3.70
C GLU A 170 -14.05 6.08 -3.77
N THR A 171 -13.38 4.93 -3.66
CA THR A 171 -14.00 3.62 -3.67
C THR A 171 -14.92 3.45 -2.47
N VAL A 172 -16.16 3.03 -2.72
CA VAL A 172 -17.14 2.85 -1.66
C VAL A 172 -16.71 1.72 -0.71
N PHE A 173 -16.83 1.98 0.59
CA PHE A 173 -16.38 1.06 1.64
C PHE A 173 -17.08 -0.30 1.57
N ASN A 174 -18.41 -0.32 1.47
CA ASN A 174 -19.20 -1.55 1.39
C ASN A 174 -19.24 -2.06 -0.06
N GLN A 175 -18.38 -3.04 -0.37
CA GLN A 175 -18.37 -3.74 -1.66
C GLN A 175 -19.08 -5.10 -1.53
N PRO A 176 -19.75 -5.61 -2.58
CA PRO A 176 -20.41 -6.91 -2.53
C PRO A 176 -19.39 -8.04 -2.36
N GLN A 177 -19.63 -9.01 -1.47
CA GLN A 177 -18.75 -10.16 -1.25
C GLN A 177 -18.62 -11.08 -2.48
N GLY A 178 -19.64 -11.13 -3.34
CA GLY A 178 -19.60 -11.85 -4.61
C GLY A 178 -19.56 -10.88 -5.80
N GLY A 179 -18.93 -11.30 -6.91
CA GLY A 179 -18.85 -10.51 -8.13
C GLY A 179 -17.67 -9.55 -8.18
N SER A 180 -17.66 -8.67 -9.19
CA SER A 180 -16.60 -7.68 -9.41
C SER A 180 -16.72 -6.53 -8.42
N MET A 181 -15.60 -6.15 -7.78
CA MET A 181 -15.54 -4.92 -7.00
C MET A 181 -15.64 -3.72 -7.93
N VAL A 182 -16.28 -2.66 -7.47
CA VAL A 182 -16.37 -1.38 -8.18
C VAL A 182 -15.33 -0.45 -7.57
N VAL A 183 -14.21 -0.32 -8.27
CA VAL A 183 -13.14 0.61 -7.93
C VAL A 183 -13.47 1.97 -8.56
N ALA A 184 -13.40 3.03 -7.77
CA ALA A 184 -13.64 4.40 -8.23
C ALA A 184 -12.32 5.17 -8.33
N GLY A 185 -12.27 6.16 -9.22
CA GLY A 185 -11.09 7.02 -9.36
C GLY A 185 -9.84 6.29 -9.84
N ASP A 186 -8.71 6.61 -9.22
CA ASP A 186 -7.38 6.03 -9.41
C ASP A 186 -6.97 5.11 -8.25
N ASP A 187 -7.92 4.77 -7.37
CA ASP A 187 -7.73 3.80 -6.30
C ASP A 187 -7.25 2.44 -6.85
N ILE A 188 -6.38 1.78 -6.09
CA ILE A 188 -5.89 0.44 -6.41
C ILE A 188 -6.36 -0.50 -5.32
N VAL A 189 -7.10 -1.54 -5.71
CA VAL A 189 -7.75 -2.46 -4.77
C VAL A 189 -7.35 -3.90 -5.03
N VAL A 190 -7.01 -4.62 -3.97
CA VAL A 190 -6.79 -6.08 -4.00
C VAL A 190 -7.74 -6.76 -3.02
N ARG A 191 -8.51 -7.72 -3.52
CA ARG A 191 -9.44 -8.50 -2.70
C ARG A 191 -8.68 -9.52 -1.85
N ILE A 192 -9.06 -9.61 -0.59
CA ILE A 192 -8.67 -10.68 0.33
C ILE A 192 -9.76 -11.76 0.37
N LYS A 193 -11.03 -11.34 0.47
CA LYS A 193 -12.19 -12.21 0.68
C LYS A 193 -13.46 -11.66 0.03
#